data_AF-A0A932Q656-F1
#
_entry.id   AF-A0A932Q656-F1
#
_cell.length_a   1.000
_cell.length_b   1.000
_cell.length_c   1.000
_cell.angle_alpha   90.00
_cell.angle_beta   90.00
_cell.angle_gamma   90.00
#
_symmetry.space_group_name_H-M   'P 1'
#
loop_
_entity.id
_entity.type
_entity.pdbx_description
1 polymer ?
#
loop_
_entity_poly.entity_id
_entity_poly.type
_entity_poly.pdbx_seq_one_letter_code
_entity_poly.pdbx_strand_id
1 'polypeptide(L)'
;MTLPASRKLLWPLLLFSALAVAACWPLLTNLHNLGFHDDWDQHFLYLAVPIDTVSRYFEWPSWNPYEFGGNPLFGHPENRFLSPFTPLYFALGPVIAVKLEFAGHLLIAMLGTFALARHFKLTRPSSILAASVFALGQSHLVQFREGHAWFMAFAYLPLAVLFFLRSLASPRNIPMVAAALALMVFEGGIYSAPLTLLALGFLLALASAAARRS
;
A
#
# COMPACT_ATOMS: atom_id res chain seq x y z
N MET A 1 -14.71 -3.45 33.21
CA MET A 1 -14.76 -4.71 32.44
C MET A 1 -13.87 -4.58 31.21
N THR A 2 -12.63 -5.05 31.29
CA THR A 2 -11.62 -4.91 30.23
C THR A 2 -11.83 -5.97 29.16
N LEU A 3 -12.33 -5.56 27.99
CA LEU A 3 -12.52 -6.47 26.85
C LEU A 3 -11.17 -7.11 26.43
N PRO A 4 -11.17 -8.40 26.03
CA PRO A 4 -9.97 -9.09 25.54
C PRO A 4 -9.33 -8.37 24.35
N ALA A 5 -8.00 -8.46 24.22
CA ALA A 5 -7.21 -7.71 23.24
C ALA A 5 -7.70 -7.86 21.79
N SER A 6 -8.26 -9.03 21.43
CA SER A 6 -8.86 -9.29 20.12
C SER A 6 -10.07 -8.39 19.83
N ARG A 7 -10.96 -8.17 20.81
CA ARG A 7 -12.13 -7.30 20.65
C ARG A 7 -11.78 -5.82 20.49
N LYS A 8 -10.60 -5.40 20.98
CA LYS A 8 -10.13 -4.01 20.84
C LYS A 8 -9.72 -3.67 19.40
N LEU A 9 -9.39 -4.67 18.57
CA LEU A 9 -8.98 -4.51 17.18
C LEU A 9 -10.12 -4.77 16.18
N LEU A 10 -11.25 -5.35 16.62
CA LEU A 10 -12.40 -5.63 15.77
C LEU A 10 -13.15 -4.35 15.36
N TRP A 11 -13.40 -3.43 16.31
CA TRP A 11 -14.16 -2.22 15.98
C TRP A 11 -13.43 -1.29 15.00
N PRO A 12 -12.10 -1.01 15.10
CA PRO A 12 -11.42 -0.18 14.10
C PRO A 12 -11.41 -0.87 12.75
N LEU A 13 -11.22 -2.20 12.72
CA LEU A 13 -11.26 -2.98 11.49
C LEU A 13 -12.62 -2.84 10.79
N LEU A 14 -13.72 -3.02 11.52
CA LEU A 14 -15.07 -2.88 10.97
C LEU A 14 -15.34 -1.44 10.48
N LEU A 15 -14.98 -0.44 11.29
CA LEU A 15 -15.16 0.97 10.93
C LEU A 15 -14.37 1.32 9.66
N PHE A 16 -13.08 0.99 9.60
CA PHE A 16 -12.23 1.30 8.46
C PHE A 16 -12.60 0.49 7.22
N SER A 17 -13.09 -0.75 7.39
CA SER A 17 -13.63 -1.52 6.27
C SER A 17 -14.87 -0.84 5.69
N ALA A 18 -15.79 -0.36 6.54
CA ALA A 18 -16.96 0.39 6.09
C ALA A 18 -16.58 1.70 5.39
N LEU A 19 -15.59 2.43 5.90
CA LEU A 19 -15.08 3.65 5.28
C LEU A 19 -14.38 3.38 3.94
N ALA A 20 -13.59 2.32 3.83
CA ALA A 20 -12.95 1.92 2.57
C ALA A 20 -14.01 1.56 1.52
N VAL A 21 -15.03 0.77 1.89
CA VAL A 21 -16.15 0.44 1.00
C VAL A 21 -16.92 1.70 0.58
N ALA A 22 -17.19 2.61 1.51
CA ALA A 22 -17.87 3.86 1.19
C ALA A 22 -17.06 4.75 0.24
N ALA A 23 -15.74 4.87 0.45
CA ALA A 23 -14.85 5.63 -0.42
C ALA A 23 -14.73 5.00 -1.83
N CYS A 24 -14.69 3.67 -1.89
CA CYS A 24 -14.64 2.92 -3.14
C CYS A 24 -16.03 2.68 -3.76
N TRP A 25 -17.11 3.19 -3.18
CA TRP A 25 -18.48 2.91 -3.63
C TRP A 25 -18.68 3.15 -5.15
N PRO A 26 -18.21 4.26 -5.74
CA PRO A 26 -18.33 4.47 -7.19
C PRO A 26 -17.56 3.45 -8.05
N LEU A 27 -16.49 2.86 -7.51
CA LEU A 27 -15.71 1.82 -8.18
C LEU A 27 -16.44 0.46 -8.12
N LEU A 28 -17.10 0.19 -6.99
CA LEU A 28 -17.81 -1.06 -6.72
C LEU A 28 -19.13 -1.17 -7.48
N THR A 29 -19.75 -0.05 -7.84
CA THR A 29 -20.99 -0.06 -8.65
C THR A 29 -20.73 -0.36 -10.13
N ASN A 30 -19.51 -0.14 -10.63
CA ASN A 30 -19.12 -0.49 -12.00
C ASN A 30 -17.74 -1.17 -12.03
N LEU A 31 -17.73 -2.43 -11.63
CA LEU A 31 -16.51 -3.24 -11.53
C LEU A 31 -15.82 -3.50 -12.87
N HIS A 32 -16.54 -3.41 -14.00
CA HIS A 32 -15.96 -3.60 -15.34
C HIS A 32 -15.46 -2.31 -15.99
N ASN A 33 -15.67 -1.15 -15.37
CA ASN A 33 -15.14 0.12 -15.87
C ASN A 33 -13.61 0.11 -15.90
N LEU A 34 -13.01 0.51 -17.01
CA LEU A 34 -11.55 0.63 -17.17
C LEU A 34 -10.99 1.89 -16.49
N GLY A 35 -11.84 2.84 -16.10
CA GLY A 35 -11.39 4.09 -15.50
C GLY A 35 -11.35 5.23 -16.53
N PHE A 36 -10.69 6.32 -16.19
CA PHE A 36 -10.50 7.45 -17.10
C PHE A 36 -9.38 7.13 -18.11
N HIS A 37 -9.43 7.71 -19.32
CA HIS A 37 -8.50 7.47 -20.43
C HIS A 37 -7.08 8.05 -20.23
N ASP A 38 -6.63 8.15 -18.97
CA ASP A 38 -5.31 8.64 -18.61
C ASP A 38 -4.32 7.46 -18.60
N ASP A 39 -3.64 7.17 -17.49
CA ASP A 39 -2.55 6.17 -17.48
C ASP A 39 -3.05 4.72 -17.32
N TRP A 40 -4.37 4.49 -17.27
CA TRP A 40 -4.94 3.17 -17.03
C TRP A 40 -4.57 2.14 -18.09
N ASP A 41 -4.42 2.54 -19.35
CA ASP A 41 -4.03 1.63 -20.44
C ASP A 41 -2.63 1.03 -20.18
N GLN A 42 -1.68 1.87 -19.76
CA GLN A 42 -0.34 1.47 -19.38
C GLN A 42 -0.36 0.60 -18.11
N HIS A 43 -1.09 1.01 -17.08
CA HIS A 43 -1.11 0.26 -15.83
C HIS A 43 -1.85 -1.08 -15.94
N PHE A 44 -2.88 -1.19 -16.79
CA PHE A 44 -3.49 -2.48 -17.09
C PHE A 44 -2.54 -3.40 -17.85
N LEU A 45 -1.71 -2.87 -18.75
CA LEU A 45 -0.65 -3.66 -19.36
C LEU A 45 0.28 -4.25 -18.28
N TYR A 46 0.73 -3.43 -17.32
CA TYR A 46 1.63 -3.87 -16.25
C TYR A 46 1.02 -4.94 -15.36
N LEU A 47 -0.30 -4.86 -15.14
CA LEU A 47 -1.04 -5.82 -14.33
C LEU A 47 -1.41 -7.09 -15.11
N ALA A 48 -1.69 -6.98 -16.41
CA ALA A 48 -2.18 -8.09 -17.23
C ALA A 48 -1.05 -8.98 -17.75
N VAL A 49 0.05 -8.41 -18.25
CA VAL A 49 1.13 -9.18 -18.89
C VAL A 49 1.74 -10.24 -17.95
N PRO A 50 2.06 -9.97 -16.67
CA PRO A 50 2.58 -10.99 -15.77
C PRO A 50 1.58 -12.14 -15.56
N ILE A 51 0.30 -11.80 -15.45
CA ILE A 51 -0.78 -12.76 -15.22
C ILE A 51 -1.01 -13.63 -16.45
N ASP A 52 -1.02 -13.05 -17.65
CA ASP A 52 -1.14 -13.79 -18.90
C ASP A 52 0.10 -14.66 -19.15
N THR A 53 1.31 -14.16 -18.85
CA THR A 53 2.57 -14.93 -18.98
C THR A 53 2.51 -16.22 -18.15
N VAL A 54 2.05 -16.13 -16.91
CA VAL A 54 1.94 -17.30 -16.04
C VAL A 54 0.73 -18.17 -16.41
N SER A 55 -0.43 -17.58 -16.66
CA SER A 55 -1.69 -18.33 -16.79
C SER A 55 -1.86 -18.99 -18.16
N ARG A 56 -1.36 -18.36 -19.22
CA ARG A 56 -1.52 -18.84 -20.60
C ARG A 56 -0.29 -19.56 -21.10
N TYR A 57 0.89 -19.05 -20.77
CA TYR A 57 2.15 -19.57 -21.29
C TYR A 57 2.89 -20.43 -20.27
N PHE A 58 2.47 -20.45 -18.99
CA PHE A 58 3.11 -21.21 -17.91
C PHE A 58 4.59 -20.85 -17.72
N GLU A 59 4.92 -19.59 -18.00
CA GLU A 59 6.28 -19.06 -17.93
C GLU A 59 6.46 -18.13 -16.73
N TRP A 60 7.71 -18.03 -16.27
CA TRP A 60 8.08 -16.98 -15.33
C TRP A 60 8.03 -15.62 -16.03
N PRO A 61 7.40 -14.58 -15.46
CA PRO A 61 7.21 -13.30 -16.14
C PRO A 61 8.50 -12.45 -16.17
N SER A 62 9.50 -12.88 -16.94
CA SER A 62 10.79 -12.17 -17.06
C SER A 62 10.83 -11.09 -18.12
N TRP A 63 9.99 -11.17 -19.16
CA TRP A 63 10.02 -10.27 -20.31
C TRP A 63 8.62 -9.79 -20.71
N ASN A 64 8.47 -8.50 -20.98
CA ASN A 64 7.25 -7.91 -21.52
C ASN A 64 7.50 -7.53 -22.98
N PRO A 65 6.91 -8.22 -23.97
CA PRO A 65 7.11 -7.91 -25.39
C PRO A 65 6.22 -6.76 -25.90
N TYR A 66 5.26 -6.30 -25.10
CA TYR A 66 4.18 -5.41 -25.57
C TYR A 66 4.49 -3.92 -25.39
N GLU A 67 5.58 -3.59 -24.71
CA GLU A 67 5.91 -2.21 -24.35
C GLU A 67 7.34 -1.87 -24.79
N PHE A 68 7.50 -0.71 -25.45
CA PHE A 68 8.78 -0.18 -25.94
C PHE A 68 9.62 -1.15 -26.79
N GLY A 69 8.96 -2.09 -27.50
CA GLY A 69 9.66 -3.13 -28.28
C GLY A 69 10.26 -4.25 -27.43
N GLY A 70 9.98 -4.25 -26.12
CA GLY A 70 10.44 -5.26 -25.17
C GLY A 70 11.10 -4.66 -23.93
N ASN A 71 10.73 -5.10 -22.74
CA ASN A 71 11.39 -4.71 -21.49
C ASN A 71 11.47 -5.85 -20.45
N PRO A 72 12.41 -5.80 -19.50
CA PRO A 72 12.53 -6.80 -18.45
C PRO A 72 11.39 -6.67 -17.43
N LEU A 73 10.29 -7.40 -17.64
CA LEU A 73 9.08 -7.35 -16.81
C LEU A 73 9.39 -7.54 -15.32
N PHE A 74 10.09 -8.62 -14.95
CA PHE A 74 10.35 -8.90 -13.54
C PHE A 74 11.25 -7.84 -12.89
N GLY A 75 12.19 -7.29 -13.67
CA GLY A 75 13.09 -6.22 -13.26
C GLY A 75 12.49 -4.81 -13.40
N HIS A 76 11.27 -4.70 -13.94
CA HIS A 76 10.61 -3.41 -14.12
C HIS A 76 10.28 -2.83 -12.75
N PRO A 77 10.64 -1.56 -12.47
CA PRO A 77 10.53 -1.02 -11.13
C PRO A 77 9.05 -0.85 -10.70
N GLU A 78 8.12 -0.74 -11.65
CA GLU A 78 6.67 -0.73 -11.39
C GLU A 78 6.01 -2.12 -11.46
N ASN A 79 6.81 -3.19 -11.54
CA ASN A 79 6.27 -4.55 -11.52
C ASN A 79 5.60 -4.84 -10.16
N ARG A 80 4.39 -5.39 -10.23
CA ARG A 80 3.56 -5.74 -9.06
C ARG A 80 3.36 -7.23 -8.88
N PHE A 81 4.08 -8.07 -9.64
CA PHE A 81 3.86 -9.51 -9.65
C PHE A 81 4.06 -10.18 -8.27
N LEU A 82 4.94 -9.63 -7.42
CA LEU A 82 5.16 -10.13 -6.06
C LEU A 82 4.22 -9.52 -5.01
N SER A 83 3.25 -8.70 -5.42
CA SER A 83 2.26 -8.13 -4.51
C SER A 83 1.50 -9.24 -3.77
N PRO A 84 1.18 -9.06 -2.46
CA PRO A 84 0.27 -9.96 -1.75
C PRO A 84 -1.12 -10.04 -2.39
N PHE A 85 -1.48 -9.07 -3.24
CA PHE A 85 -2.75 -9.04 -3.95
C PHE A 85 -2.72 -9.78 -5.30
N THR A 86 -1.56 -10.21 -5.80
CA THR A 86 -1.43 -10.98 -7.06
C THR A 86 -2.41 -12.16 -7.16
N PRO A 87 -2.71 -12.93 -6.10
CA PRO A 87 -3.74 -13.98 -6.18
C PRO A 87 -5.13 -13.48 -6.61
N LEU A 88 -5.51 -12.23 -6.26
CA LEU A 88 -6.76 -11.63 -6.73
C LEU A 88 -6.76 -11.41 -8.25
N TYR A 89 -5.60 -11.05 -8.81
CA TYR A 89 -5.43 -10.83 -10.23
C TYR A 89 -5.61 -12.11 -11.05
N PHE A 90 -5.11 -13.24 -10.56
CA PHE A 90 -5.38 -14.55 -11.16
C PHE A 90 -6.86 -14.94 -11.07
N ALA A 91 -7.53 -14.63 -9.96
CA ALA A 91 -8.91 -15.06 -9.72
C ALA A 91 -9.97 -14.20 -10.42
N LEU A 92 -9.75 -12.88 -10.52
CA LEU A 92 -10.77 -11.90 -10.91
C LEU A 92 -10.39 -11.08 -12.15
N GLY A 93 -9.15 -11.24 -12.62
CA GLY A 93 -8.58 -10.44 -13.69
C GLY A 93 -8.19 -9.01 -13.25
N PRO A 94 -7.36 -8.30 -14.05
CA PRO A 94 -6.77 -7.02 -13.65
C PRO A 94 -7.77 -5.92 -13.30
N VAL A 95 -8.87 -5.81 -14.06
CA VAL A 95 -9.85 -4.72 -13.94
C VAL A 95 -10.58 -4.75 -12.60
N ILE A 96 -10.99 -5.95 -12.15
CA ILE A 96 -11.70 -6.11 -10.88
C ILE A 96 -10.69 -6.13 -9.73
N ALA A 97 -9.58 -6.87 -9.88
CA ALA A 97 -8.59 -7.05 -8.84
C ALA A 97 -7.98 -5.72 -8.37
N VAL A 98 -7.64 -4.80 -9.28
CA VAL A 98 -7.02 -3.52 -8.92
C VAL A 98 -7.94 -2.63 -8.07
N LYS A 99 -9.26 -2.73 -8.25
CA LYS A 99 -10.25 -1.99 -7.45
C LYS A 99 -10.36 -2.55 -6.03
N LEU A 100 -10.34 -3.88 -5.90
CA LEU A 100 -10.36 -4.54 -4.60
C LEU A 100 -9.02 -4.34 -3.86
N GLU A 101 -7.92 -4.40 -4.59
CA GLU A 101 -6.60 -4.09 -4.08
C GLU A 101 -6.54 -2.65 -3.56
N PHE A 102 -7.10 -1.68 -4.28
CA PHE A 102 -7.16 -0.29 -3.82
C PHE A 102 -7.93 -0.17 -2.49
N ALA A 103 -9.08 -0.81 -2.37
CA ALA A 103 -9.84 -0.85 -1.11
C ALA A 103 -9.02 -1.50 0.03
N GLY A 104 -8.27 -2.57 -0.28
CA GLY A 104 -7.34 -3.20 0.65
C GLY A 104 -6.24 -2.25 1.12
N HIS A 105 -5.64 -1.48 0.21
CA HIS A 105 -4.64 -0.47 0.52
C HIS A 105 -5.18 0.68 1.37
N LEU A 106 -6.41 1.15 1.12
CA LEU A 106 -7.06 2.13 2.00
C LEU A 106 -7.22 1.59 3.43
N LEU A 107 -7.60 0.32 3.57
CA LEU A 107 -7.72 -0.32 4.88
C LEU A 107 -6.36 -0.43 5.58
N ILE A 108 -5.30 -0.84 4.86
CA ILE A 108 -3.92 -0.90 5.37
C ILE A 108 -3.46 0.49 5.84
N ALA A 109 -3.68 1.52 5.02
CA ALA A 109 -3.33 2.91 5.31
C ALA A 109 -4.04 3.44 6.58
N MET A 110 -5.34 3.16 6.72
CA MET A 110 -6.12 3.55 7.91
C MET A 110 -5.65 2.82 9.16
N LEU A 111 -5.49 1.49 9.10
CA LEU A 111 -5.04 0.69 10.25
C LEU A 111 -3.62 1.07 10.68
N GLY A 112 -2.72 1.26 9.72
CA GLY A 112 -1.35 1.70 9.96
C GLY A 112 -1.30 3.07 10.61
N THR A 113 -2.02 4.05 10.05
CA THR A 113 -2.08 5.41 10.61
C THR A 113 -2.74 5.45 11.96
N PHE A 114 -3.81 4.69 12.17
CA PHE A 114 -4.44 4.57 13.48
C PHE A 114 -3.45 4.03 14.51
N ALA A 115 -2.74 2.95 14.19
CA ALA A 115 -1.73 2.36 15.08
C ALA A 115 -0.56 3.32 15.36
N LEU A 116 -0.13 4.10 14.36
CA LEU A 116 0.88 5.15 14.51
C LEU A 116 0.39 6.29 15.43
N ALA A 117 -0.83 6.76 15.23
CA ALA A 117 -1.46 7.77 16.09
C ALA A 117 -1.60 7.26 17.55
N ARG A 118 -1.94 5.97 17.72
CA ARG A 118 -1.96 5.32 19.05
C ARG A 118 -0.57 5.30 19.70
N HIS A 119 0.49 5.11 18.92
CA HIS A 119 1.87 5.13 19.42
C HIS A 119 2.25 6.50 19.96
N PHE A 120 1.81 7.58 19.31
CA PHE A 120 1.94 8.96 19.81
C PHE A 120 0.96 9.32 20.94
N LYS A 121 0.23 8.34 21.50
CA LYS A 121 -0.70 8.52 22.62
C LYS A 121 -1.85 9.51 22.33
N LEU A 122 -2.20 9.74 21.07
CA LEU A 122 -3.37 10.54 20.69
C LEU A 122 -4.65 9.94 21.28
N THR A 123 -5.75 10.71 21.33
CA THR A 123 -7.07 10.17 21.73
C THR A 123 -7.65 9.26 20.63
N ARG A 124 -8.65 8.42 20.94
CA ARG A 124 -9.27 7.55 19.92
C ARG A 124 -9.89 8.37 18.78
N PRO A 125 -10.70 9.42 19.04
CA PRO A 125 -11.24 10.26 17.97
C PRO A 125 -10.15 10.89 17.10
N SER A 126 -9.09 11.45 17.71
CA SER A 126 -7.97 12.03 16.95
C SER A 126 -7.23 10.99 16.11
N SER A 127 -7.12 9.75 16.60
CA SER A 127 -6.48 8.66 15.85
C SER A 127 -7.32 8.21 14.66
N ILE A 128 -8.65 8.16 14.81
CA ILE A 128 -9.58 7.87 13.69
C ILE A 128 -9.50 8.99 12.67
N LEU A 129 -9.55 10.25 13.10
CA LEU A 129 -9.45 11.40 12.21
C LEU A 129 -8.14 11.38 11.42
N ALA A 130 -7.00 11.15 12.08
CA ALA A 130 -5.70 11.05 11.41
C ALA A 130 -5.68 9.91 10.37
N ALA A 131 -6.23 8.74 10.72
CA ALA A 131 -6.33 7.59 9.82
C ALA A 131 -7.19 7.89 8.58
N SER A 132 -8.36 8.49 8.79
CA SER A 132 -9.26 8.88 7.70
C SER A 132 -8.64 9.95 6.80
N VAL A 133 -8.03 10.98 7.38
CA VAL A 133 -7.40 12.07 6.61
C VAL A 133 -6.22 11.57 5.78
N PHE A 134 -5.40 10.67 6.33
CA PHE A 134 -4.29 10.09 5.58
C PHE A 134 -4.78 9.22 4.41
N ALA A 135 -5.63 8.23 4.68
CA ALA A 135 -6.04 7.26 3.67
C ALA A 135 -7.02 7.83 2.64
N LEU A 136 -7.97 8.66 3.08
CA LEU A 136 -8.99 9.29 2.23
C LEU A 136 -8.56 10.68 1.73
N GLY A 137 -7.30 11.07 1.99
CA GLY A 137 -6.73 12.29 1.48
C GLY A 137 -6.73 12.31 -0.04
N GLN A 138 -6.85 13.51 -0.62
CA GLN A 138 -6.97 13.70 -2.06
C GLN A 138 -5.86 12.99 -2.86
N SER A 139 -4.64 12.91 -2.32
CA SER A 139 -3.51 12.26 -2.97
C SER A 139 -3.80 10.79 -3.32
N HIS A 140 -4.32 9.98 -2.40
CA HIS A 140 -4.60 8.57 -2.70
C HIS A 140 -5.75 8.40 -3.70
N LEU A 141 -6.82 9.20 -3.55
CA LEU A 141 -8.01 9.08 -4.39
C LEU A 141 -7.77 9.58 -5.82
N VAL A 142 -7.10 10.71 -5.98
CA VAL A 142 -6.80 11.29 -7.31
C VAL A 142 -5.77 10.43 -8.03
N GLN A 143 -4.67 10.04 -7.37
CA GLN A 143 -3.64 9.22 -8.01
C GLN A 143 -4.23 7.90 -8.54
N PHE A 144 -5.09 7.26 -7.74
CA PHE A 144 -5.80 6.07 -8.22
C PHE A 144 -6.75 6.37 -9.39
N ARG A 145 -7.51 7.46 -9.33
CA ARG A 145 -8.43 7.85 -10.40
C ARG A 145 -7.71 8.00 -11.75
N GLU A 146 -6.55 8.64 -11.76
CA GLU A 146 -5.73 8.87 -12.96
C GLU A 146 -4.96 7.63 -13.44
N GLY A 147 -5.02 6.52 -12.69
CA GLY A 147 -4.39 5.25 -13.06
C GLY A 147 -3.06 4.96 -12.40
N HIS A 148 -2.52 5.88 -11.59
CA HIS A 148 -1.23 5.75 -10.92
C HIS A 148 -1.23 4.71 -9.78
N ALA A 149 -1.31 3.42 -10.14
CA ALA A 149 -1.40 2.31 -9.19
C ALA A 149 -0.17 2.22 -8.28
N TRP A 150 1.01 2.65 -8.74
CA TRP A 150 2.24 2.72 -7.94
C TRP A 150 2.06 3.52 -6.64
N PHE A 151 1.14 4.49 -6.60
CA PHE A 151 0.88 5.31 -5.41
C PHE A 151 0.27 4.51 -4.26
N MET A 152 -0.39 3.38 -4.55
CA MET A 152 -0.97 2.50 -3.53
C MET A 152 0.05 2.05 -2.49
N ALA A 153 1.30 1.85 -2.91
CA ALA A 153 2.39 1.45 -2.03
C ALA A 153 2.64 2.43 -0.86
N PHE A 154 2.23 3.70 -0.97
CA PHE A 154 2.28 4.64 0.17
C PHE A 154 1.35 4.26 1.33
N ALA A 155 0.40 3.35 1.13
CA ALA A 155 -0.44 2.82 2.20
C ALA A 155 0.38 2.17 3.34
N TYR A 156 1.56 1.65 3.02
CA TYR A 156 2.46 1.02 4.00
C TYR A 156 3.33 2.03 4.78
N LEU A 157 3.34 3.31 4.39
CA LEU A 157 4.18 4.35 5.02
C LEU A 157 3.95 4.47 6.54
N PRO A 158 2.70 4.52 7.04
CA PRO A 158 2.46 4.62 8.48
C PRO A 158 2.99 3.40 9.25
N LEU A 159 2.93 2.21 8.65
CA LEU A 159 3.47 0.99 9.24
C LEU A 159 5.00 1.03 9.28
N ALA A 160 5.65 1.45 8.19
CA ALA A 160 7.10 1.62 8.14
C ALA A 160 7.59 2.59 9.23
N VAL A 161 6.95 3.76 9.35
CA VAL A 161 7.27 4.74 10.39
C VAL A 161 7.00 4.19 11.80
N LEU A 162 5.85 3.54 12.02
CA LEU A 162 5.50 2.96 13.32
C LEU A 162 6.54 1.93 13.79
N PHE A 163 6.88 0.98 12.93
CA PHE A 163 7.85 -0.05 13.30
C PHE A 163 9.27 0.49 13.40
N PHE A 164 9.61 1.54 12.64
CA PHE A 164 10.87 2.24 12.80
C PHE A 164 10.97 2.91 14.17
N LEU A 165 9.95 3.66 14.59
CA LEU A 165 9.95 4.28 15.93
C LEU A 165 10.05 3.24 17.05
N ARG A 166 9.39 2.08 16.88
CA ARG A 166 9.51 0.96 17.81
C ARG A 166 10.88 0.28 17.74
N SER A 167 11.56 0.30 16.59
CA SER A 167 12.88 -0.31 16.43
C SER A 167 13.97 0.47 17.16
N LEU A 168 13.80 1.79 17.29
CA LEU A 168 14.68 2.65 18.10
C LEU A 168 14.70 2.22 19.58
N ALA A 169 13.58 1.74 20.11
CA ALA A 169 13.50 1.24 21.48
C ALA A 169 13.82 -0.27 21.59
N SER A 170 13.57 -1.05 20.54
CA SER A 170 13.82 -2.49 20.53
C SER A 170 14.10 -3.01 19.11
N PRO A 171 15.29 -3.59 18.84
CA PRO A 171 15.67 -4.05 17.51
C PRO A 171 14.79 -5.19 16.97
N ARG A 172 13.97 -5.82 17.82
CA ARG A 172 12.99 -6.83 17.42
C ARG A 172 11.99 -6.33 16.37
N ASN A 173 11.80 -5.01 16.23
CA ASN A 173 10.89 -4.43 15.24
C ASN A 173 11.56 -4.20 13.87
N ILE A 174 12.88 -4.37 13.72
CA ILE A 174 13.60 -4.18 12.44
C ILE A 174 13.01 -5.06 11.32
N PRO A 175 12.69 -6.35 11.52
CA PRO A 175 12.07 -7.16 10.48
C PRO A 175 10.72 -6.61 9.99
N MET A 176 9.96 -5.92 10.84
CA MET A 176 8.68 -5.31 10.45
C MET A 176 8.88 -4.04 9.61
N VAL A 177 9.97 -3.29 9.84
CA VAL A 177 10.37 -2.18 8.97
C VAL A 177 10.76 -2.72 7.60
N ALA A 178 11.61 -3.76 7.58
CA ALA A 178 12.03 -4.41 6.35
C ALA A 178 10.84 -5.00 5.58
N ALA A 179 9.88 -5.62 6.27
CA ALA A 179 8.66 -6.13 5.66
C ALA A 179 7.80 -5.03 5.03
N ALA A 180 7.61 -3.89 5.73
CA ALA A 180 6.85 -2.76 5.17
C ALA A 180 7.53 -2.18 3.92
N LEU A 181 8.87 -2.04 3.93
CA LEU A 181 9.63 -1.58 2.77
C LEU A 181 9.61 -2.60 1.62
N ALA A 182 9.73 -3.90 1.91
CA ALA A 182 9.64 -4.95 0.91
C ALA A 182 8.27 -4.99 0.23
N LEU A 183 7.19 -4.80 1.00
CA LEU A 183 5.84 -4.68 0.46
C LEU A 183 5.73 -3.46 -0.46
N MET A 184 6.29 -2.30 -0.09
CA MET A 184 6.32 -1.15 -1.01
C MET A 184 7.02 -1.47 -2.33
N VAL A 185 8.14 -2.21 -2.29
CA VAL A 185 8.87 -2.63 -3.49
C VAL A 185 8.04 -3.61 -4.33
N PHE A 186 7.43 -4.62 -3.70
CA PHE A 186 6.62 -5.63 -4.39
C PHE A 186 5.32 -5.08 -5.00
N GLU A 187 4.89 -3.91 -4.57
CA GLU A 187 3.72 -3.19 -5.09
C GLU A 187 4.08 -2.22 -6.22
N GLY A 188 5.30 -2.31 -6.78
CA GLY A 188 5.78 -1.42 -7.84
C GLY A 188 6.00 0.01 -7.34
N GLY A 189 6.36 0.16 -6.05
CA GLY A 189 6.49 1.45 -5.36
C GLY A 189 7.77 2.20 -5.71
N ILE A 190 7.90 2.64 -6.97
CA ILE A 190 9.10 3.30 -7.51
C ILE A 190 9.49 4.57 -6.75
N TYR A 191 8.50 5.28 -6.20
CA TYR A 191 8.73 6.46 -5.37
C TYR A 191 8.54 6.16 -3.88
N SER A 192 7.57 5.32 -3.52
CA SER A 192 7.18 5.10 -2.12
C SER A 192 8.28 4.46 -1.29
N ALA A 193 8.94 3.41 -1.79
CA ALA A 193 10.04 2.75 -1.10
C ALA A 193 11.26 3.66 -0.88
N PRO A 194 11.85 4.30 -1.92
CA PRO A 194 13.02 5.15 -1.72
C PRO A 194 12.71 6.42 -0.91
N LEU A 195 11.55 7.06 -1.11
CA LEU A 195 11.18 8.24 -0.32
C LEU A 195 10.92 7.88 1.14
N THR A 196 10.30 6.74 1.42
CA THR A 196 10.14 6.24 2.79
C THR A 196 11.49 5.97 3.42
N LEU A 197 12.40 5.28 2.72
CA LEU A 197 13.75 5.00 3.22
C LEU A 197 14.52 6.28 3.54
N LEU A 198 14.46 7.28 2.66
CA LEU A 198 15.07 8.59 2.88
C LEU A 198 14.47 9.29 4.11
N ALA A 199 13.15 9.28 4.25
CA ALA A 199 12.47 9.86 5.41
C ALA A 199 12.87 9.17 6.73
N LEU A 200 12.95 7.83 6.74
CA LEU A 200 13.41 7.08 7.91
C LEU A 200 14.89 7.38 8.23
N GLY A 201 15.75 7.50 7.23
CA GLY A 201 17.15 7.90 7.41
C GLY A 201 17.28 9.29 8.02
N PHE A 202 16.46 10.25 7.57
CA PHE A 202 16.41 11.58 8.16
C PHE A 202 15.92 11.56 9.62
N LEU A 203 14.87 10.79 9.92
CA LEU A 203 14.38 10.61 11.30
C LEU A 203 15.44 9.97 12.20
N LEU A 204 16.21 9.01 11.69
CA LEU A 204 17.31 8.37 12.43
C LEU A 204 18.43 9.39 12.75
N ALA A 205 18.78 10.22 11.78
CA ALA A 205 19.78 11.27 11.97
C ALA A 205 19.35 12.28 13.04
N LEU A 206 18.08 12.72 13.02
CA LEU A 206 17.51 13.61 14.03
C LEU A 206 17.51 12.97 15.42
N ALA A 207 17.07 11.71 15.54
CA ALA A 207 17.06 10.98 16.80
C ALA A 207 18.48 10.83 17.38
N SER A 208 19.45 10.53 16.52
CA SER A 208 20.86 10.41 16.90
C SER A 208 21.46 11.75 17.35
N ALA A 209 21.10 12.84 16.70
CA ALA A 209 21.54 14.19 17.09
C ALA A 209 20.94 14.62 18.43
N ALA A 210 19.67 14.29 18.69
CA ALA A 210 19.01 14.58 19.96
C ALA A 210 19.64 13.80 21.13
N ALA A 211 19.94 12.51 20.92
CA ALA A 211 20.56 11.65 21.94
C ALA A 211 22.00 12.07 22.32
N ARG A 212 22.72 12.76 21.44
CA ARG A 212 24.06 13.31 21.75
C ARG A 212 24.01 14.59 22.61
N ARG A 213 22.84 15.22 22.72
CA ARG A 213 22.64 16.47 23.48
C ARG A 213 22.09 16.24 24.89
N SER A 214 21.57 15.05 25.18
CA SER A 214 21.09 14.61 26.50
C SER A 214 22.21 13.94 27.29
#